data_AF-A0A2L0M0H9-F1
#
_entry.id   AF-A0A2L0M0H9-F1
#
_cell.length_a   1.000
_cell.length_b   1.000
_cell.length_c   1.000
_cell.angle_alpha   90.00
_cell.angle_beta   90.00
_cell.angle_gamma   90.00
#
_symmetry.space_group_name_H-M   'P 1'
#
loop_
_entity.id
_entity.type
_entity.pdbx_description
1 polymer ?
#
loop_
_entity_poly.entity_id
_entity_poly.type
_entity_poly.pdbx_seq_one_letter_code
_entity_poly.pdbx_strand_id
1 'polypeptide(L)'
;MFAQWAGDHENRRFREMLVDARLYGVVPIHQLLRSASDWRLCKASPFAVPPASHWPAVRSTLALIKTLDQQGILRQFEVVSAYRDPRLNACAGGAPSSAHMRAFAVDLLLPPWADPNPLCRFWQQHGQAWNMGLGRYPSGRIHIDTAGYRTWGGDGGAGSSFCSKPR
;
A
#
# COMPACT_ATOMS: atom_id res chain seq x y z
N MET A 1 -17.44 -11.47 -5.89
CA MET A 1 -16.03 -11.93 -5.95
C MET A 1 -15.39 -11.97 -4.56
N PHE A 2 -15.22 -10.85 -3.84
CA PHE A 2 -14.59 -10.88 -2.51
C PHE A 2 -15.34 -11.74 -1.49
N ALA A 3 -16.67 -11.62 -1.40
CA ALA A 3 -17.46 -12.38 -0.42
C ALA A 3 -17.29 -13.90 -0.56
N GLN A 4 -17.29 -14.40 -1.80
CA GLN A 4 -17.01 -15.81 -2.10
C GLN A 4 -15.59 -16.19 -1.69
N TRP A 5 -14.58 -15.43 -2.15
CA TRP A 5 -13.19 -15.69 -1.78
C TRP A 5 -12.99 -15.70 -0.25
N ALA A 6 -13.60 -14.76 0.47
CA ALA A 6 -13.51 -14.65 1.92
C ALA A 6 -14.25 -15.77 2.68
N GLY A 7 -15.21 -16.43 2.05
CA GLY A 7 -15.86 -17.64 2.58
C GLY A 7 -14.99 -18.89 2.42
N ASP A 8 -14.21 -18.94 1.33
CA ASP A 8 -13.37 -20.10 0.99
C ASP A 8 -11.95 -20.04 1.59
N HIS A 9 -11.54 -18.90 2.16
CA HIS A 9 -10.17 -18.67 2.65
C HIS A 9 -10.17 -18.17 4.09
N GLU A 10 -9.26 -18.71 4.91
CA GLU A 10 -9.12 -18.25 6.29
C GLU A 10 -8.54 -16.82 6.33
N ASN A 11 -9.32 -15.89 6.87
CA ASN A 11 -8.96 -14.49 7.08
C ASN A 11 -9.42 -13.95 8.44
N ARG A 12 -10.01 -14.77 9.30
CA ARG A 12 -10.52 -14.38 10.62
C ARG A 12 -9.41 -13.87 11.52
N ARG A 13 -8.30 -14.62 11.66
CA ARG A 13 -7.18 -14.19 12.50
C ARG A 13 -6.57 -12.86 12.06
N PHE A 14 -6.54 -12.63 10.74
CA PHE A 14 -6.08 -11.37 10.18
C PHE A 14 -7.02 -10.22 10.57
N ARG A 15 -8.33 -10.42 10.48
CA ARG A 15 -9.33 -9.43 10.91
C ARG A 15 -9.27 -9.16 12.41
N GLU A 16 -9.15 -10.19 13.23
CA GLU A 16 -8.98 -10.07 14.69
C GLU A 16 -7.74 -9.22 15.03
N MET A 17 -6.60 -9.50 14.39
CA MET A 17 -5.39 -8.70 14.54
C MET A 17 -5.60 -7.21 14.22
N LEU A 18 -6.38 -6.89 13.18
CA LEU A 18 -6.73 -5.51 12.84
C LEU A 18 -7.63 -4.85 13.90
N VAL A 19 -8.59 -5.60 14.44
CA VAL A 19 -9.50 -5.13 15.50
C VAL A 19 -8.70 -4.83 16.77
N ASP A 20 -7.87 -5.77 17.22
CA ASP A 20 -7.03 -5.64 18.42
C ASP A 20 -6.09 -4.44 18.32
N ALA A 21 -5.52 -4.20 17.13
CA ALA A 21 -4.66 -3.06 16.86
C ALA A 21 -5.42 -1.72 16.69
N ARG A 22 -6.76 -1.71 16.72
CA ARG A 22 -7.61 -0.54 16.42
C ARG A 22 -7.35 0.06 15.02
N LEU A 23 -7.08 -0.83 14.05
CA LEU A 23 -6.79 -0.53 12.65
C LEU A 23 -7.84 -1.11 11.69
N TYR A 24 -8.78 -1.90 12.20
CA TYR A 24 -9.93 -2.35 11.42
C TYR A 24 -10.74 -1.14 10.91
N GLY A 25 -11.05 -1.12 9.62
CA GLY A 25 -11.81 -0.04 8.98
C GLY A 25 -11.00 1.14 8.47
N VAL A 26 -9.70 1.25 8.78
CA VAL A 26 -8.81 2.29 8.19
C VAL A 26 -8.77 2.17 6.67
N VAL A 27 -8.72 0.94 6.16
CA VAL A 27 -8.93 0.59 4.76
C VAL A 27 -10.02 -0.48 4.71
N PRO A 28 -11.01 -0.39 3.80
CA PRO A 28 -11.99 -1.45 3.63
C PRO A 28 -11.33 -2.80 3.38
N ILE A 29 -11.74 -3.84 4.09
CA ILE A 29 -11.04 -5.14 4.09
C ILE A 29 -10.88 -5.76 2.68
N HIS A 30 -11.85 -5.54 1.80
CA HIS A 30 -11.81 -6.03 0.42
C HIS A 30 -10.79 -5.29 -0.47
N GLN A 31 -10.42 -4.06 -0.11
CA GLN A 31 -9.32 -3.33 -0.74
C GLN A 31 -7.98 -3.73 -0.13
N LEU A 32 -7.93 -3.86 1.20
CA LEU A 32 -6.73 -4.23 1.94
C LEU A 32 -6.20 -5.62 1.56
N LEU A 33 -7.09 -6.55 1.22
CA LEU A 33 -6.73 -7.91 0.80
C LEU A 33 -6.58 -8.03 -0.72
N ARG A 34 -6.73 -6.96 -1.50
CA ARG A 34 -6.60 -6.99 -2.96
C ARG A 34 -5.12 -7.20 -3.33
N SER A 35 -4.83 -8.19 -4.18
CA SER A 35 -3.46 -8.59 -4.48
C SER A 35 -2.73 -7.61 -5.40
N ALA A 36 -3.00 -7.63 -6.70
CA ALA A 36 -2.50 -6.69 -7.71
C ALA A 36 -3.50 -6.53 -8.85
N SER A 37 -3.49 -5.39 -9.57
CA SER A 37 -4.37 -5.20 -10.73
C SER A 37 -4.17 -6.26 -11.82
N ASP A 38 -2.95 -6.76 -11.97
CA ASP A 38 -2.57 -7.74 -12.99
C ASP A 38 -2.90 -9.19 -12.60
N TRP A 39 -3.60 -9.42 -11.47
CA TRP A 39 -3.90 -10.78 -10.99
C TRP A 39 -4.49 -11.67 -12.09
N ARG A 40 -5.34 -11.11 -12.96
CA ARG A 40 -6.02 -11.84 -14.03
C ARG A 40 -5.05 -12.21 -15.15
N LEU A 41 -4.23 -11.25 -15.59
CA LEU A 41 -3.17 -11.47 -16.58
C LEU A 41 -2.17 -12.53 -16.07
N CYS A 42 -1.85 -12.46 -14.78
CA CYS A 42 -0.92 -13.35 -14.09
C CYS A 42 -1.52 -14.67 -13.60
N LYS A 43 -2.82 -14.93 -13.89
CA LYS A 43 -3.55 -16.12 -13.43
C LYS A 43 -3.34 -16.40 -11.94
N ALA A 44 -3.39 -15.35 -11.13
CA ALA A 44 -3.21 -15.36 -9.68
C ALA A 44 -4.54 -15.11 -8.96
N SER A 45 -4.55 -15.26 -7.63
CA SER A 45 -5.74 -14.93 -6.84
C SER A 45 -5.98 -13.40 -6.82
N PRO A 46 -7.22 -12.91 -6.96
CA PRO A 46 -7.55 -11.49 -6.84
C PRO A 46 -7.33 -10.93 -5.43
N PHE A 47 -7.29 -11.81 -4.43
CA PHE A 47 -7.08 -11.44 -3.04
C PHE A 47 -6.08 -12.36 -2.35
N ALA A 48 -5.39 -11.85 -1.33
CA ALA A 48 -4.45 -12.61 -0.54
C ALA A 48 -4.37 -12.06 0.88
N VAL A 49 -4.29 -12.96 1.88
CA VAL A 49 -3.92 -12.58 3.25
C VAL A 49 -2.38 -12.55 3.32
N PRO A 50 -1.77 -11.45 3.80
CA PRO A 50 -0.32 -11.45 4.01
C PRO A 50 0.07 -12.50 5.07
N PRO A 51 1.23 -13.17 4.91
CA PRO A 51 1.78 -14.06 5.92
C PRO A 51 1.82 -13.39 7.30
N ALA A 52 1.64 -14.17 8.37
CA ALA A 52 1.60 -13.66 9.74
C ALA A 52 2.88 -12.89 10.14
N SER A 53 4.03 -13.28 9.57
CA SER A 53 5.31 -12.58 9.73
C SER A 53 5.28 -11.13 9.23
N HIS A 54 4.38 -10.78 8.30
CA HIS A 54 4.23 -9.42 7.77
C HIS A 54 3.19 -8.58 8.53
N TRP A 55 2.42 -9.16 9.45
CA TRP A 55 1.37 -8.43 10.18
C TRP A 55 1.88 -7.23 11.00
N PRO A 56 3.08 -7.25 11.61
CA PRO A 56 3.66 -6.03 12.19
C PRO A 56 3.77 -4.88 11.18
N ALA A 57 4.15 -5.17 9.95
CA ALA A 57 4.33 -4.16 8.92
C ALA A 57 2.99 -3.72 8.29
N VAL A 58 2.00 -4.62 8.22
CA VAL A 58 0.58 -4.25 7.96
C VAL A 58 0.11 -3.22 8.98
N ARG A 59 0.34 -3.48 10.28
CA ARG A 59 -0.07 -2.56 11.36
C ARG A 59 0.61 -1.20 11.21
N SER A 60 1.91 -1.18 10.96
CA SER A 60 2.67 0.06 10.77
C SER A 60 2.17 0.87 9.57
N THR A 61 1.96 0.23 8.41
CA THR A 61 1.44 0.88 7.21
C THR A 61 0.02 1.44 7.43
N LEU A 62 -0.86 0.68 8.08
CA LEU A 62 -2.21 1.15 8.39
C LEU A 62 -2.23 2.26 9.45
N ALA A 63 -1.32 2.23 10.43
CA ALA A 63 -1.17 3.31 11.41
C ALA A 63 -0.72 4.61 10.74
N LEU A 64 0.18 4.53 9.75
CA LEU A 64 0.56 5.68 8.93
C LEU A 64 -0.65 6.21 8.13
N ILE A 65 -1.40 5.34 7.43
CA ILE A 65 -2.59 5.77 6.67
C ILE A 65 -3.64 6.41 7.58
N LYS A 66 -3.89 5.83 8.75
CA LYS A 66 -4.79 6.40 9.77
C LYS A 66 -4.33 7.79 10.22
N THR A 67 -3.03 7.98 10.43
CA THR A 67 -2.44 9.27 10.80
C THR A 67 -2.64 10.31 9.68
N LEU A 68 -2.40 9.91 8.43
CA LEU A 68 -2.59 10.79 7.26
C LEU A 68 -4.06 11.18 7.08
N ASP A 69 -5.01 10.26 7.28
CA ASP A 69 -6.44 10.55 7.25
C ASP A 69 -6.85 11.53 8.37
N GLN A 70 -6.40 11.27 9.61
CA GLN A 70 -6.67 12.13 10.77
C GLN A 70 -6.13 13.56 10.61
N GLN A 71 -5.01 13.73 9.89
CA GLN A 71 -4.44 15.04 9.54
C GLN A 71 -5.09 15.68 8.30
N GLY A 72 -6.06 15.01 7.68
CA GLY A 72 -6.73 15.49 6.48
C GLY A 72 -5.90 15.40 5.19
N ILE A 73 -4.78 14.67 5.22
CA ILE A 73 -3.83 14.55 4.11
C ILE A 73 -4.28 13.48 3.11
N LEU A 74 -4.84 12.36 3.60
CA LEU A 74 -5.25 11.22 2.78
C LEU A 74 -6.67 10.76 3.17
N ARG A 75 -7.68 11.51 2.72
CA ARG A 75 -9.09 11.30 3.14
C ARG A 75 -9.93 10.45 2.19
N GLN A 76 -9.72 10.63 0.89
CA GLN A 76 -10.46 9.91 -0.15
C GLN A 76 -9.46 9.19 -1.03
N PHE A 77 -9.52 7.87 -1.02
CA PHE A 77 -8.63 7.01 -1.79
C PHE A 77 -9.25 5.63 -1.96
N GLU A 78 -8.77 4.88 -2.95
CA GLU A 78 -9.03 3.45 -3.10
C GLU A 78 -7.71 2.69 -3.08
N VAL A 79 -7.56 1.70 -2.20
CA VAL A 79 -6.44 0.76 -2.27
C VAL A 79 -6.71 -0.27 -3.37
N VAL A 80 -5.83 -0.28 -4.37
CA VAL A 80 -5.97 -1.12 -5.58
C VAL A 80 -4.96 -2.26 -5.66
N SER A 81 -3.96 -2.27 -4.78
CA SER A 81 -3.03 -3.38 -4.59
C SER A 81 -2.43 -3.32 -3.20
N ALA A 82 -2.29 -4.46 -2.55
CA ALA A 82 -1.69 -4.59 -1.24
C ALA A 82 -0.64 -5.72 -1.23
N TYR A 83 -0.80 -6.76 -0.41
CA TYR A 83 0.15 -7.88 -0.41
C TYR A 83 0.17 -8.61 -1.77
N ARG A 84 1.38 -8.85 -2.28
CA ARG A 84 1.62 -9.68 -3.46
C ARG A 84 2.49 -10.86 -3.07
N ASP A 85 2.06 -12.07 -3.40
CA ASP A 85 2.94 -13.22 -3.33
C ASP A 85 4.10 -13.07 -4.35
N PRO A 86 5.24 -13.76 -4.14
CA PRO A 86 6.41 -13.61 -4.99
C PRO A 86 6.15 -13.90 -6.49
N ARG A 87 5.30 -14.88 -6.81
CA ARG A 87 4.99 -15.26 -8.19
C ARG A 87 4.20 -14.16 -8.88
N LEU A 88 3.19 -13.62 -8.20
CA LEU A 88 2.41 -12.50 -8.71
C LEU A 88 3.26 -11.23 -8.85
N ASN A 89 4.10 -10.92 -7.86
CA ASN A 89 4.98 -9.74 -7.94
C ASN A 89 5.90 -9.80 -9.16
N ALA A 90 6.55 -10.95 -9.42
CA ALA A 90 7.41 -11.13 -10.59
C ALA A 90 6.64 -11.01 -11.91
N CYS A 91 5.47 -11.65 -12.02
CA CYS A 91 4.66 -11.58 -13.24
C CYS A 91 4.15 -10.16 -13.54
N ALA A 92 3.79 -9.40 -12.50
CA ALA A 92 3.34 -8.00 -12.63
C ALA A 92 4.51 -7.00 -12.86
N GLY A 93 5.73 -7.49 -13.09
CA GLY A 93 6.91 -6.64 -13.29
C GLY A 93 7.38 -5.89 -12.03
N GLY A 94 6.97 -6.37 -10.85
CA GLY A 94 7.39 -5.79 -9.58
C GLY A 94 8.88 -6.00 -9.30
N ALA A 95 9.50 -5.02 -8.64
CA ALA A 95 10.90 -5.10 -8.27
C ALA A 95 11.18 -6.34 -7.37
N PRO A 96 12.38 -6.97 -7.46
CA PRO A 96 12.75 -8.10 -6.60
C PRO A 96 12.69 -7.77 -5.10
N SER A 97 12.95 -6.51 -4.74
CA SER A 97 12.92 -6.00 -3.36
C SER A 97 11.58 -5.30 -3.01
N SER A 98 10.52 -5.52 -3.79
CA SER A 98 9.20 -4.87 -3.62
C SER A 98 8.64 -4.98 -2.19
N ALA A 99 8.24 -3.84 -1.64
CA ALA A 99 7.62 -3.75 -0.31
C ALA A 99 6.32 -4.57 -0.22
N HIS A 100 5.53 -4.64 -1.30
CA HIS A 100 4.31 -5.47 -1.39
C HIS A 100 4.54 -6.93 -1.01
N MET A 101 5.74 -7.46 -1.28
CA MET A 101 6.10 -8.83 -1.00
C MET A 101 6.75 -8.99 0.38
N ARG A 102 7.68 -8.10 0.74
CA ARG A 102 8.59 -8.31 1.89
C ARG A 102 8.16 -7.66 3.21
N ALA A 103 7.38 -6.58 3.14
CA ALA A 103 7.13 -5.72 4.28
C ALA A 103 5.74 -5.07 4.25
N PHE A 104 4.86 -5.55 3.36
CA PHE A 104 3.56 -4.95 3.08
C PHE A 104 3.64 -3.51 2.55
N ALA A 105 2.82 -3.22 1.56
CA ALA A 105 2.66 -1.90 0.99
C ALA A 105 1.25 -1.80 0.43
N VAL A 106 0.79 -0.57 0.21
CA VAL A 106 -0.44 -0.32 -0.55
C VAL A 106 -0.14 0.58 -1.74
N ASP A 107 -0.76 0.24 -2.87
CA ASP A 107 -0.92 1.18 -3.98
C ASP A 107 -2.34 1.69 -3.95
N LEU A 108 -2.48 3.01 -3.98
CA LEU A 108 -3.76 3.69 -3.91
C LEU A 108 -3.99 4.62 -5.10
N LEU A 109 -5.27 4.76 -5.44
CA LEU A 109 -5.77 5.77 -6.36
C LEU A 109 -6.35 6.91 -5.53
N LEU A 110 -5.94 8.13 -5.88
CA LEU A 110 -6.61 9.34 -5.42
C LEU A 110 -7.71 9.72 -6.42
N PRO A 111 -8.76 10.44 -5.99
CA PRO A 111 -9.69 11.09 -6.90
C PRO A 111 -8.95 11.96 -7.93
N PRO A 112 -9.44 12.10 -9.16
CA PRO A 112 -8.75 12.85 -10.22
C PRO A 112 -8.44 14.32 -9.86
N TRP A 113 -9.19 14.91 -8.95
CA TRP A 113 -9.05 16.30 -8.48
C TRP A 113 -8.14 16.45 -7.25
N ALA A 114 -7.68 15.36 -6.64
CA ALA A 114 -6.90 15.41 -5.41
C ALA A 114 -5.43 15.75 -5.68
N ASP A 115 -4.89 16.70 -4.91
CA ASP A 115 -3.47 17.07 -4.94
C ASP A 115 -2.64 16.07 -4.10
N PRO A 116 -1.62 15.40 -4.67
CA PRO A 116 -0.74 14.52 -3.90
C PRO A 116 0.37 15.26 -3.14
N ASN A 117 0.60 16.56 -3.37
CA ASN A 117 1.68 17.31 -2.70
C ASN A 117 1.62 17.34 -1.16
N PRO A 118 0.44 17.34 -0.49
CA PRO A 118 0.37 17.17 0.96
C PRO A 118 1.09 15.91 1.46
N LEU A 119 1.05 14.80 0.72
CA LEU A 119 1.79 13.58 1.08
C LEU A 119 3.31 13.80 1.01
N CYS A 120 3.79 14.54 0.01
CA CYS A 120 5.20 14.87 -0.08
C CYS A 120 5.68 15.76 1.06
N ARG A 121 4.89 16.77 1.45
CA ARG A 121 5.23 17.64 2.59
C ARG A 121 5.29 16.83 3.88
N PHE A 122 4.33 15.93 4.10
CA PHE A 122 4.37 15.02 5.23
C PHE A 122 5.61 14.12 5.20
N TRP A 123 5.91 13.51 4.05
CA TRP A 123 7.08 12.66 3.89
C TRP A 123 8.39 13.40 4.19
N GLN A 124 8.53 14.64 3.70
CA GLN A 124 9.71 15.48 3.97
C GLN A 124 9.89 15.80 5.46
N GLN A 125 8.80 16.00 6.20
CA GLN A 125 8.83 16.40 7.61
C GLN A 125 8.89 15.23 8.58
N HIS A 126 8.17 14.14 8.27
CA HIS A 126 7.90 13.04 9.19
C HIS A 126 8.29 11.67 8.62
N GLY A 127 8.66 11.58 7.34
CA GLY A 127 8.90 10.30 6.67
C GLY A 127 10.03 9.48 7.29
N GLN A 128 11.07 10.14 7.81
CA GLN A 128 12.16 9.44 8.51
C GLN A 128 11.67 8.75 9.78
N ALA A 129 10.84 9.41 10.59
CA ALA A 129 10.28 8.83 11.81
C ALA A 129 9.34 7.65 11.53
N TRP A 130 8.69 7.63 10.36
CA TRP A 130 7.80 6.57 9.93
C TRP A 130 8.47 5.46 9.11
N ASN A 131 9.76 5.58 8.79
CA ASN A 131 10.40 4.77 7.75
C ASN A 131 9.57 4.74 6.46
N MET A 132 9.00 5.88 6.09
CA MET A 132 7.98 5.98 5.05
C MET A 132 8.59 5.83 3.67
N GLY A 133 8.17 4.79 2.95
CA GLY A 133 8.32 4.69 1.51
C GLY A 133 7.15 5.39 0.83
N LEU A 134 7.45 6.35 -0.06
CA LEU A 134 6.46 7.07 -0.86
C LEU A 134 6.83 7.01 -2.33
N GLY A 135 5.90 6.63 -3.20
CA GLY A 135 6.18 6.54 -4.63
C GLY A 135 5.00 6.96 -5.48
N ARG A 136 5.26 7.32 -6.73
CA ARG A 136 4.20 7.55 -7.73
C ARG A 136 4.55 6.85 -9.04
N TYR A 137 3.71 5.88 -9.40
CA TYR A 137 3.83 5.18 -10.67
C TYR A 137 3.43 6.09 -11.84
N PRO A 138 3.87 5.79 -13.09
CA PRO A 138 3.42 6.49 -14.29
C PRO A 138 1.89 6.50 -14.46
N SER A 139 1.21 5.47 -13.95
CA SER A 139 -0.26 5.38 -13.91
C SER A 139 -0.93 6.39 -12.99
N GLY A 140 -0.17 7.14 -12.19
CA GLY A 140 -0.67 8.08 -11.19
C GLY A 140 -0.95 7.44 -9.82
N ARG A 141 -0.89 6.11 -9.70
CA ARG A 141 -1.02 5.40 -8.40
C ARG A 141 0.06 5.86 -7.43
N ILE A 142 -0.34 6.07 -6.18
CA ILE A 142 0.57 6.38 -5.08
C ILE A 142 0.90 5.10 -4.33
N HIS A 143 2.18 4.87 -4.09
CA HIS A 143 2.70 3.78 -3.28
C HIS A 143 2.98 4.27 -1.86
N ILE A 144 2.54 3.53 -0.84
CA ILE A 144 2.83 3.80 0.57
C ILE A 144 3.26 2.51 1.27
N ASP A 145 4.38 2.57 1.99
CA ASP A 145 4.86 1.54 2.90
C ASP A 145 5.64 2.15 4.09
N THR A 146 6.00 1.33 5.06
CA THR A 146 6.85 1.72 6.21
C THR A 146 8.11 0.88 6.31
N ALA A 147 8.69 0.49 5.18
CA ALA A 147 9.85 -0.42 5.09
C ALA A 147 11.20 0.32 4.95
N GLY A 148 11.19 1.65 4.87
CA GLY A 148 12.40 2.48 4.79
C GLY A 148 12.11 3.88 4.24
N TYR A 149 12.78 4.89 4.79
CA TYR A 149 12.60 6.29 4.39
C TYR A 149 13.16 6.54 2.98
N ARG A 150 12.29 6.51 1.97
CA ARG A 150 12.67 6.65 0.55
C ARG A 150 11.53 7.22 -0.28
N THR A 151 11.89 7.87 -1.37
CA THR A 151 10.92 8.34 -2.37
C THR A 151 11.38 8.02 -3.79
N TRP A 152 10.44 7.80 -4.70
CA TRP A 152 10.72 7.48 -6.11
C TRP A 152 9.56 7.88 -7.02
N GLY A 153 9.79 7.97 -8.33
CA GLY A 153 8.78 8.35 -9.31
C GLY A 153 8.67 7.42 -10.52
N GLY A 154 8.27 7.95 -11.66
CA GLY A 154 7.85 7.15 -12.82
C GLY A 154 8.88 6.14 -13.34
N ASP A 155 10.17 6.41 -13.16
CA ASP A 155 11.28 5.52 -13.56
C ASP A 155 11.76 4.57 -12.44
N GLY A 156 11.10 4.60 -11.27
CA GLY A 156 11.49 3.82 -10.09
C GLY A 156 12.67 4.39 -9.31
N GLY A 157 13.27 5.49 -9.76
CA GLY A 157 14.39 6.18 -9.10
C GLY A 157 13.96 7.39 -8.28
N ALA A 158 14.83 7.82 -7.36
CA ALA A 158 14.61 9.01 -6.54
C ALA A 158 14.61 10.32 -7.35
N GLY A 159 15.31 10.34 -8.49
CA GLY A 159 15.41 11.52 -9.36
C GLY A 159 14.09 11.93 -10.02
N SER A 160 13.19 10.97 -10.27
CA SER A 160 11.86 11.22 -10.84
C SER A 160 10.77 11.41 -9.78
N SER A 161 11.13 11.37 -8.50
CA SER A 161 10.20 11.53 -7.38
C SER A 161 9.46 12.87 -7.46
N PHE A 162 8.13 12.81 -7.35
CA PHE A 162 7.27 13.99 -7.26
C PHE A 162 7.41 14.75 -5.93
N CYS A 163 8.11 14.18 -4.95
CA CYS A 163 8.40 14.82 -3.66
C CYS A 163 9.74 15.56 -3.63
N SER A 164 10.55 15.41 -4.68
CA SER A 164 11.74 16.24 -4.88
C SER A 164 11.28 17.60 -5.42
N LYS A 165 11.81 18.71 -4.89
CA LYS A 165 11.52 20.03 -5.47
C LYS A 165 11.88 20.01 -6.97
N PRO A 166 11.10 20.66 -7.86
CA PRO A 166 11.61 21.00 -9.18
C PRO A 166 12.96 21.72 -8.97
N ARG A 167 13.97 21.30 -9.74
CA ARG A 167 15.21 22.09 -9.82
C ARG A 167 14.90 23.46 -10.39
#